data_AF-A0A2T0UBK0-F1
#
_entry.id   AF-A0A2T0UBK0-F1
#
_cell.length_a   1.000
_cell.length_b   1.000
_cell.length_c   1.000
_cell.angle_alpha   90.00
_cell.angle_beta   90.00
_cell.angle_gamma   90.00
#
_symmetry.space_group_name_H-M   'P 1'
#
loop_
_entity.id
_entity.type
_entity.pdbx_description
1 polymer ?
#
loop_
_entity_poly.entity_id
_entity_poly.type
_entity_poly.pdbx_seq_one_letter_code
_entity_poly.pdbx_strand_id
1 'polypeptide(L)'
;MPEAKKSINALFGERLGKFKKKANISIAKISYATSISVNYVTDTINGKRNPTLLHVESYANLFGVSASELLRFDGSVPSREDLQQNIRKYFKVLGYNPTPGFKKLGPAYIVEEFIAESEPFGPLEAAEIKNLCNQAKGTSYKTNDVSRILNNLAEEGIIYKTQTGNAKKPAYKKVEE
;
A
#
# COMPACT_ATOMS: atom_id res chain seq x y z
N MET A 1 -6.92 5.57 43.02
CA MET A 1 -6.43 4.30 42.43
C MET A 1 -5.22 4.64 41.57
N PRO A 2 -4.04 4.06 41.79
CA PRO A 2 -2.88 4.33 40.94
C PRO A 2 -3.16 3.79 39.52
N GLU A 3 -2.92 4.61 38.50
CA GLU A 3 -3.04 4.16 37.10
C GLU A 3 -2.11 2.96 36.86
N ALA A 4 -2.65 1.88 36.31
CA ALA A 4 -1.84 0.73 35.93
C ALA A 4 -0.79 1.14 34.88
N LYS A 5 0.48 0.94 35.19
CA LYS A 5 1.60 1.29 34.30
C LYS A 5 1.44 0.58 32.96
N LYS A 6 1.31 1.34 31.87
CA LYS A 6 1.18 0.78 30.51
C LYS A 6 2.36 -0.10 30.16
N SER A 7 2.10 -1.23 29.50
CA SER A 7 3.15 -2.11 28.99
C SER A 7 3.96 -1.42 27.88
N ILE A 8 5.20 -1.88 27.65
CA ILE A 8 6.04 -1.33 26.59
C ILE A 8 5.40 -1.48 25.20
N ASN A 9 4.69 -2.60 24.96
CA ASN A 9 3.96 -2.82 23.71
C ASN A 9 2.83 -1.80 23.54
N ALA A 10 2.10 -1.47 24.61
CA ALA A 10 1.04 -0.46 24.56
C ALA A 10 1.61 0.94 24.25
N LEU A 11 2.73 1.31 24.88
CA LEU A 11 3.41 2.57 24.63
C LEU A 11 3.93 2.67 23.18
N PHE A 12 4.55 1.61 22.67
CA PHE A 12 5.00 1.56 21.28
C PHE A 12 3.83 1.58 20.29
N GLY A 13 2.77 0.82 20.54
CA GLY A 13 1.57 0.80 19.70
C GLY A 13 0.91 2.17 19.60
N GLU A 14 0.78 2.87 20.74
CA GLU A 14 0.30 4.25 20.78
C GLU A 14 1.19 5.21 19.97
N ARG A 15 2.52 5.06 20.11
CA ARG A 15 3.51 5.85 19.38
C ARG A 15 3.40 5.65 17.87
N LEU A 16 3.38 4.40 17.41
CA LEU A 16 3.19 4.06 15.99
C LEU A 16 1.81 4.53 15.48
N GLY A 17 0.77 4.43 16.31
CA GLY A 17 -0.56 4.94 16.04
C GLY A 17 -0.60 6.45 15.84
N LYS A 18 0.17 7.23 16.60
CA LYS A 18 0.32 8.68 16.42
C LYS A 18 0.95 9.02 15.06
N PHE A 19 2.02 8.33 14.67
CA PHE A 19 2.66 8.50 13.36
C PHE A 19 1.68 8.20 12.23
N LYS A 20 0.99 7.05 12.28
CA LYS A 20 -0.04 6.67 11.31
C LYS A 20 -1.13 7.75 11.16
N LYS A 21 -1.70 8.19 12.29
CA LYS A 21 -2.78 9.19 12.31
C LYS A 21 -2.31 10.52 11.73
N LYS A 22 -1.13 11.01 12.14
CA LYS A 22 -0.55 12.28 11.69
C LYS A 22 -0.22 12.26 10.20
N ALA A 23 0.36 11.16 9.70
CA ALA A 23 0.66 10.96 8.28
C ALA A 23 -0.60 10.80 7.40
N ASN A 24 -1.74 10.45 8.01
CA ASN A 24 -2.97 10.07 7.31
C ASN A 24 -2.73 8.89 6.34
N ILE A 25 -2.06 7.84 6.83
CA ILE A 25 -1.80 6.59 6.10
C ILE A 25 -2.68 5.45 6.64
N SER A 26 -3.11 4.54 5.77
CA SER A 26 -3.88 3.36 6.14
C SER A 26 -2.98 2.21 6.63
N ILE A 27 -3.54 1.28 7.41
CA ILE A 27 -2.81 0.08 7.86
C ILE A 27 -2.37 -0.75 6.66
N ALA A 28 -3.24 -0.92 5.65
CA ALA A 28 -2.93 -1.64 4.42
C ALA A 28 -1.69 -1.06 3.70
N LYS A 29 -1.52 0.27 3.71
CA LYS A 29 -0.33 0.90 3.11
C LYS A 29 0.94 0.70 3.92
N ILE A 30 0.84 0.75 5.24
CA ILE A 30 1.98 0.44 6.11
C ILE A 30 2.39 -1.01 5.88
N SER A 31 1.42 -1.92 5.92
CA SER A 31 1.59 -3.35 5.66
C SER A 31 2.29 -3.60 4.34
N TYR A 32 1.77 -3.00 3.27
CA TYR A 32 2.35 -3.11 1.94
C TYR A 32 3.79 -2.58 1.86
N ALA A 33 4.03 -1.35 2.33
CA ALA A 33 5.34 -0.72 2.25
C ALA A 33 6.42 -1.44 3.08
N THR A 34 6.01 -2.14 4.14
CA THR A 34 6.92 -2.82 5.07
C THR A 34 6.99 -4.33 4.86
N SER A 35 6.17 -4.87 3.94
CA SER A 35 5.95 -6.31 3.78
C SER A 35 5.52 -7.03 5.07
N ILE A 36 4.93 -6.31 6.02
CA ILE A 36 4.40 -6.85 7.29
C ILE A 36 2.91 -7.08 7.12
N SER A 37 2.36 -8.22 7.57
CA SER A 37 0.94 -8.50 7.39
C SER A 37 0.01 -7.47 8.06
N VAL A 38 -1.14 -7.19 7.44
CA VAL A 38 -2.13 -6.22 7.94
C VAL A 38 -2.55 -6.50 9.39
N ASN A 39 -2.77 -7.78 9.72
CA ASN A 39 -3.13 -8.20 11.08
C ASN A 39 -2.00 -7.91 12.07
N TYR A 40 -0.75 -8.19 11.69
CA TYR A 40 0.41 -7.92 12.53
C TYR A 40 0.58 -6.40 12.79
N VAL A 41 0.46 -5.56 11.76
CA VAL A 41 0.52 -4.09 11.92
C VAL A 41 -0.61 -3.60 12.84
N THR A 42 -1.82 -4.15 12.67
CA THR A 42 -2.98 -3.82 13.50
C THR A 42 -2.76 -4.18 14.96
N ASP A 43 -2.30 -5.40 15.24
CA ASP A 43 -2.01 -5.86 16.59
C ASP A 43 -0.87 -5.08 17.25
N THR A 44 0.14 -4.70 16.46
CA THR A 44 1.26 -3.86 16.93
C THR A 44 0.76 -2.48 17.34
N ILE A 45 -0.05 -1.81 16.51
CA ILE A 45 -0.63 -0.49 16.84
C ILE A 45 -1.53 -0.56 18.06
N ASN A 46 -2.24 -1.67 18.26
CA ASN A 46 -3.09 -1.88 19.43
C ASN A 46 -2.32 -2.36 20.67
N GLY A 47 -0.99 -2.48 20.61
CA GLY A 47 -0.15 -2.95 21.71
C GLY A 47 -0.32 -4.43 22.07
N LYS A 48 -1.00 -5.21 21.21
CA LYS A 48 -1.23 -6.65 21.38
C LYS A 48 -0.04 -7.50 20.95
N ARG A 49 0.89 -6.93 20.16
CA ARG A 49 2.04 -7.64 19.61
C ARG A 49 3.33 -6.88 19.85
N ASN A 50 4.38 -7.62 20.20
CA ASN A 50 5.73 -7.12 20.29
C ASN A 50 6.39 -7.18 18.89
N PRO A 51 6.72 -6.04 18.26
CA PRO A 51 7.42 -6.03 16.99
C PRO A 51 8.86 -6.54 17.15
N THR A 52 9.40 -7.20 16.11
CA THR A 52 10.84 -7.49 16.04
C THR A 52 11.62 -6.21 15.75
N LEU A 53 12.93 -6.21 15.98
CA LEU A 53 13.78 -5.07 15.64
C LEU A 53 13.72 -4.74 14.14
N LEU A 54 13.65 -5.75 13.28
CA LEU A 54 13.46 -5.58 11.83
C LEU A 54 12.14 -4.86 11.51
N HIS A 55 11.05 -5.20 12.20
CA HIS A 55 9.79 -4.48 12.02
C HIS A 55 9.87 -3.02 12.47
N VAL A 56 10.53 -2.75 13.60
CA VAL A 56 10.76 -1.39 14.09
C VAL A 56 11.56 -0.58 13.07
N GLU A 57 12.60 -1.15 12.50
CA GLU A 57 13.39 -0.55 11.43
C GLU A 57 12.55 -0.28 10.17
N SER A 58 11.76 -1.24 9.71
CA SER A 58 10.85 -1.05 8.56
C SER A 58 9.85 0.08 8.78
N TYR A 59 9.26 0.19 9.98
CA TYR A 59 8.39 1.32 10.33
C TYR A 59 9.15 2.64 10.33
N ALA A 60 10.34 2.68 10.91
CA ALA A 60 11.17 3.88 10.99
C ALA A 60 11.54 4.37 9.58
N ASN A 61 11.97 3.47 8.70
CA ASN A 61 12.30 3.76 7.30
C ASN A 61 11.08 4.29 6.52
N LEU A 62 9.90 3.69 6.69
CA LEU A 62 8.67 4.16 6.07
C LEU A 62 8.36 5.62 6.46
N PHE A 63 8.52 5.97 7.73
CA PHE A 63 8.25 7.33 8.22
C PHE A 63 9.44 8.30 8.04
N GLY A 64 10.58 7.81 7.56
CA GLY A 64 11.82 8.58 7.39
C GLY A 64 12.34 9.15 8.70
N VAL A 65 12.31 8.35 9.77
CA VAL A 65 12.85 8.67 11.09
C VAL A 65 13.80 7.57 11.55
N SER A 66 14.60 7.82 12.58
CA SER A 66 15.42 6.77 13.20
C SER A 66 14.56 5.82 14.07
N ALA A 67 15.03 4.58 14.26
CA ALA A 67 14.40 3.64 15.20
C ALA A 67 14.33 4.21 16.63
N SER A 68 15.34 4.99 17.03
CA SER A 68 15.38 5.65 18.34
C SER A 68 14.25 6.66 18.53
N GLU A 69 13.93 7.46 17.50
CA GLU A 69 12.82 8.43 17.55
C GLU A 69 11.46 7.75 17.57
N LEU A 70 11.36 6.58 16.91
CA LEU A 70 10.15 5.76 16.94
C LEU A 70 9.97 5.09 18.31
N LEU A 71 11.06 4.76 19.01
CA LEU A 71 11.05 4.21 20.37
C LEU A 71 10.94 5.26 21.49
N ARG A 72 11.05 6.56 21.16
CA ARG A 72 10.86 7.66 22.12
C ARG A 72 9.36 7.96 22.33
N PHE A 73 8.75 7.31 23.31
CA PHE A 73 7.29 7.29 23.51
C PHE A 73 6.65 8.65 23.81
N ASP A 74 7.40 9.55 24.44
CA ASP A 74 7.04 10.93 24.81
C ASP A 74 7.53 11.99 23.81
N GLY A 75 8.27 11.58 22.77
CA GLY A 75 8.83 12.49 21.79
C GLY A 75 7.78 13.22 20.96
N SER A 76 8.18 14.31 20.30
CA SER A 76 7.37 14.90 19.24
C SER A 76 7.23 13.92 18.06
N VAL A 77 6.13 14.05 17.33
CA VAL A 77 5.92 13.39 16.03
C VAL A 77 6.20 14.44 14.96
N PRO A 78 6.92 14.12 13.87
CA PRO A 78 7.14 15.06 12.77
C PRO A 78 5.83 15.64 12.21
N SER A 79 5.95 16.73 11.45
CA SER A 79 4.78 17.36 10.82
C SER A 79 4.10 16.38 9.85
N ARG A 80 2.83 16.67 9.51
CA ARG A 80 2.11 15.81 8.55
C ARG A 80 2.79 15.86 7.19
N GLU A 81 3.25 17.04 6.80
CA GLU A 81 3.91 17.34 5.55
C GLU A 81 5.20 16.54 5.42
N ASP A 82 6.05 16.54 6.47
CA ASP A 82 7.30 15.78 6.50
C ASP A 82 7.04 14.28 6.42
N LEU A 83 6.10 13.76 7.23
CA LEU A 83 5.76 12.33 7.20
C LEU A 83 5.26 11.90 5.81
N GLN A 84 4.41 12.71 5.18
CA GLN A 84 3.91 12.40 3.84
C GLN A 84 5.00 12.48 2.78
N GLN A 85 5.94 13.42 2.90
CA GLN A 85 7.08 13.51 2.00
C GLN A 85 7.99 12.29 2.16
N ASN A 86 8.28 11.87 3.39
CA ASN A 86 9.12 10.70 3.68
C ASN A 86 8.49 9.42 3.16
N ILE A 87 7.20 9.20 3.42
CA ILE A 87 6.45 8.07 2.87
C ILE A 87 6.53 8.08 1.33
N ARG A 88 6.32 9.23 0.67
CA ARG A 88 6.43 9.33 -0.80
C ARG A 88 7.83 8.94 -1.30
N LYS A 89 8.88 9.43 -0.64
CA LYS A 89 10.27 9.08 -0.96
C LYS A 89 10.51 7.58 -0.81
N TYR A 90 10.05 6.99 0.29
CA TYR A 90 10.17 5.57 0.55
C TYR A 90 9.48 4.73 -0.52
N PHE A 91 8.24 5.07 -0.89
CA PHE A 91 7.53 4.41 -1.99
C PHE A 91 8.24 4.54 -3.34
N LYS A 92 8.86 5.69 -3.64
CA LYS A 92 9.66 5.87 -4.85
C LYS A 92 10.90 4.99 -4.89
N VAL A 93 11.58 4.81 -3.75
CA VAL A 93 12.74 3.89 -3.66
C VAL A 93 12.32 2.45 -3.95
N LEU A 94 11.11 2.07 -3.56
CA LEU A 94 10.53 0.77 -3.89
C LEU A 94 9.99 0.68 -5.34
N GLY A 95 10.20 1.70 -6.18
CA GLY A 95 9.78 1.71 -7.59
C GLY A 95 8.37 2.27 -7.85
N TYR A 96 7.67 2.80 -6.83
CA TYR A 96 6.28 3.25 -6.99
C TYR A 96 6.14 4.75 -7.23
N ASN A 97 5.10 5.14 -7.98
CA ASN A 97 4.70 6.54 -8.22
C ASN A 97 3.46 6.94 -7.39
N PRO A 98 3.60 7.43 -6.15
CA PRO A 98 2.47 7.76 -5.30
C PRO A 98 1.73 9.03 -5.74
N THR A 99 0.40 8.99 -5.86
CA THR A 99 -0.43 10.17 -6.14
C THR A 99 -0.62 11.08 -4.92
N PRO A 100 -0.90 12.39 -5.11
CA PRO A 100 -1.16 13.31 -4.01
C PRO A 100 -2.54 13.00 -3.40
N GLY A 101 -2.58 12.34 -2.24
CA GLY A 101 -3.85 12.14 -1.52
C GLY A 101 -3.88 10.98 -0.53
N PHE A 102 -3.01 9.98 -0.68
CA PHE A 102 -2.70 8.92 0.29
C PHE A 102 -3.84 8.17 1.02
N LYS A 103 -5.14 8.38 0.73
CA LYS A 103 -6.26 7.78 1.49
C LYS A 103 -6.62 6.32 1.17
N LYS A 104 -6.32 5.81 -0.04
CA LYS A 104 -6.45 4.39 -0.44
C LYS A 104 -5.22 3.99 -1.26
N LEU A 105 -4.84 2.71 -1.29
CA LEU A 105 -3.94 2.24 -2.35
C LEU A 105 -4.64 2.58 -3.67
N GLY A 106 -3.96 3.32 -4.54
CA GLY A 106 -4.59 3.83 -5.75
C GLY A 106 -5.05 2.66 -6.63
N PRO A 107 -5.94 2.90 -7.61
CA PRO A 107 -6.33 1.88 -8.57
C PRO A 107 -5.10 1.18 -9.19
N ALA A 108 -3.99 1.91 -9.41
CA ALA A 108 -2.73 1.39 -9.93
C ALA A 108 -2.24 0.15 -9.18
N TYR A 109 -2.00 0.30 -7.87
CA TYR A 109 -1.52 -0.80 -7.04
C TYR A 109 -2.44 -2.02 -7.05
N ILE A 110 -3.74 -1.83 -6.81
CA ILE A 110 -4.66 -2.97 -6.68
C ILE A 110 -4.81 -3.71 -8.01
N VAL A 111 -4.75 -2.99 -9.13
CA VAL A 111 -4.77 -3.59 -10.46
C VAL A 111 -3.44 -4.29 -10.75
N GLU A 112 -2.29 -3.67 -10.48
CA GLU A 112 -0.96 -4.28 -10.63
C GLU A 112 -0.83 -5.58 -9.82
N GLU A 113 -1.22 -5.55 -8.55
CA GLU A 113 -1.21 -6.72 -7.64
C GLU A 113 -2.16 -7.81 -8.15
N PHE A 114 -3.38 -7.46 -8.56
CA PHE A 114 -4.32 -8.40 -9.17
C PHE A 114 -3.74 -9.06 -10.43
N ILE A 115 -3.09 -8.28 -11.31
CA ILE A 115 -2.47 -8.79 -12.54
C ILE A 115 -1.30 -9.70 -12.20
N ALA A 116 -0.44 -9.33 -11.25
CA ALA A 116 0.69 -10.14 -10.82
C ALA A 116 0.24 -11.50 -10.27
N GLU A 117 -0.78 -11.52 -9.41
CA GLU A 117 -1.35 -12.73 -8.79
C GLU A 117 -2.25 -13.55 -9.73
N SER A 118 -2.77 -12.95 -10.80
CA SER A 118 -3.65 -13.66 -11.74
C SER A 118 -2.90 -14.71 -12.54
N GLU A 119 -3.54 -15.87 -12.72
CA GLU A 119 -3.16 -16.83 -13.77
C GLU A 119 -3.15 -16.16 -15.16
N PRO A 120 -2.42 -16.71 -16.14
CA PRO A 120 -2.52 -16.26 -17.53
C PRO A 120 -3.98 -16.13 -17.96
N PHE A 121 -4.28 -15.02 -18.63
CA PHE A 121 -5.65 -14.69 -19.03
C PHE A 121 -5.67 -14.02 -20.38
N GLY A 122 -6.87 -13.97 -20.96
CA GLY A 122 -7.16 -13.10 -22.08
C GLY A 122 -7.17 -13.78 -23.44
N PRO A 123 -7.56 -13.01 -24.47
CA PRO A 123 -7.81 -11.56 -24.44
C PRO A 123 -9.11 -11.16 -23.71
N LEU A 124 -9.01 -10.21 -22.76
CA LEU A 124 -10.15 -9.62 -22.01
C LEU A 124 -10.19 -8.09 -22.16
N GLU A 125 -11.38 -7.49 -22.24
CA GLU A 125 -11.54 -6.04 -22.20
C GLU A 125 -11.25 -5.46 -20.81
N ALA A 126 -10.89 -4.17 -20.75
CA ALA A 126 -10.68 -3.47 -19.47
C ALA A 126 -11.89 -3.53 -18.53
N ALA A 127 -13.11 -3.61 -19.07
CA ALA A 127 -14.32 -3.72 -18.27
C ALA A 127 -14.43 -5.06 -17.53
N GLU A 128 -13.99 -6.15 -18.18
CA GLU A 128 -13.98 -7.50 -17.64
C GLU A 128 -12.90 -7.62 -16.56
N ILE A 129 -11.68 -7.17 -16.86
CA ILE A 129 -10.57 -7.13 -15.89
C ILE A 129 -10.94 -6.28 -14.67
N LYS A 130 -11.60 -5.12 -14.87
CA LYS A 130 -12.12 -4.30 -13.78
C LYS A 130 -13.14 -5.05 -12.92
N ASN A 131 -14.04 -5.84 -13.51
CA ASN A 131 -15.00 -6.64 -12.74
C ASN A 131 -14.29 -7.70 -11.90
N LEU A 132 -13.36 -8.44 -12.51
CA LEU A 132 -12.57 -9.46 -11.81
C LEU A 132 -11.74 -8.87 -10.67
N CYS A 133 -11.04 -7.76 -10.94
CA CYS A 133 -10.27 -7.04 -9.93
C CYS A 133 -11.16 -6.50 -8.80
N ASN A 134 -12.31 -5.90 -9.12
CA ASN A 134 -13.24 -5.39 -8.11
C ASN A 134 -13.80 -6.52 -7.23
N GLN A 135 -14.13 -7.66 -7.83
CA GLN A 135 -14.62 -8.84 -7.13
C GLN A 135 -13.54 -9.45 -6.24
N ALA A 136 -12.35 -9.71 -6.77
CA ALA A 136 -11.24 -10.35 -6.06
C ALA A 136 -10.72 -9.48 -4.90
N LYS A 137 -10.67 -8.16 -5.09
CA LYS A 137 -10.03 -7.23 -4.14
C LYS A 137 -11.03 -6.43 -3.30
N GLY A 138 -12.34 -6.66 -3.46
CA GLY A 138 -13.39 -5.95 -2.74
C GLY A 138 -13.39 -4.43 -3.02
N THR A 139 -13.16 -4.04 -4.28
CA THR A 139 -13.05 -2.64 -4.70
C THR A 139 -14.18 -2.20 -5.63
N SER A 140 -14.23 -0.91 -5.97
CA SER A 140 -15.26 -0.32 -6.83
C SER A 140 -14.63 0.70 -7.77
N TYR A 141 -13.63 0.27 -8.54
CA TYR A 141 -12.96 1.12 -9.52
C TYR A 141 -13.77 1.26 -10.80
N LYS A 142 -13.60 2.40 -11.48
CA LYS A 142 -14.22 2.65 -12.78
C LYS A 142 -13.39 2.02 -13.89
N THR A 143 -14.02 1.67 -15.01
CA THR A 143 -13.32 1.10 -16.18
C THR A 143 -12.18 2.00 -16.66
N ASN A 144 -12.35 3.33 -16.66
CA ASN A 144 -11.32 4.26 -17.10
C ASN A 144 -10.07 4.24 -16.20
N ASP A 145 -10.24 4.04 -14.90
CA ASP A 145 -9.13 3.95 -13.96
C ASP A 145 -8.28 2.71 -14.27
N VAL A 146 -8.94 1.56 -14.42
CA VAL A 146 -8.31 0.28 -14.73
C VAL A 146 -7.69 0.29 -16.13
N SER A 147 -8.41 0.78 -17.14
CA SER A 147 -7.92 0.86 -18.53
C SER A 147 -6.62 1.66 -18.63
N ARG A 148 -6.50 2.79 -17.93
CA ARG A 148 -5.26 3.57 -17.90
C ARG A 148 -4.08 2.75 -17.37
N ILE A 149 -4.28 1.96 -16.34
CA ILE A 149 -3.22 1.14 -15.72
C ILE A 149 -2.84 -0.01 -16.64
N LEU A 150 -3.82 -0.68 -17.25
CA LEU A 150 -3.56 -1.76 -18.21
C LEU A 150 -2.78 -1.28 -19.44
N ASN A 151 -3.00 -0.03 -19.88
CA ASN A 151 -2.17 0.54 -20.94
C ASN A 151 -0.70 0.70 -20.50
N ASN A 152 -0.46 1.23 -19.29
CA ASN A 152 0.90 1.35 -18.76
C ASN A 152 1.57 -0.02 -18.63
N LEU A 153 0.87 -1.02 -18.07
CA LEU A 153 1.38 -2.39 -17.95
C LEU A 153 1.69 -3.03 -19.30
N ALA A 154 0.93 -2.69 -20.34
CA ALA A 154 1.20 -3.15 -21.70
C ALA A 154 2.43 -2.46 -22.32
N GLU A 155 2.63 -1.18 -22.05
CA GLU A 155 3.84 -0.44 -22.47
C GLU A 155 5.10 -0.98 -21.76
N GLU A 156 4.95 -1.43 -20.51
CA GLU A 156 6.01 -2.06 -19.72
C GLU A 156 6.26 -3.54 -20.09
N GLY A 157 5.44 -4.12 -20.97
CA GLY A 157 5.59 -5.50 -21.43
C GLY A 157 5.10 -6.57 -20.45
N ILE A 158 4.44 -6.18 -19.36
CA ILE A 158 3.91 -7.10 -18.33
C ILE A 158 2.67 -7.86 -18.86
N ILE A 159 1.88 -7.19 -19.70
CA ILE A 159 0.75 -7.78 -20.43
C ILE A 159 0.78 -7.34 -21.88
N TYR A 160 0.02 -8.01 -22.74
CA TYR A 160 -0.06 -7.66 -24.15
C TYR A 160 -1.40 -7.05 -24.48
N LYS A 161 -1.36 -5.89 -25.13
CA LYS A 161 -2.55 -5.21 -25.66
C LYS A 161 -2.87 -5.75 -27.05
N THR A 162 -4.04 -6.33 -27.22
CA THR A 162 -4.58 -6.77 -28.51
C THR A 162 -5.60 -5.77 -29.04
N GLN A 163 -5.51 -5.47 -30.33
CA GLN A 163 -6.56 -4.69 -30.98
C GLN A 163 -7.81 -5.55 -31.13
N THR A 164 -8.94 -5.05 -30.62
CA THR A 164 -10.24 -5.50 -31.08
C THR A 164 -10.60 -4.69 -32.34
N GLY A 165 -11.57 -5.12 -33.14
CA GLY A 165 -12.05 -4.35 -34.29
C GLY A 165 -12.56 -2.93 -33.95
N ASN A 166 -12.52 -2.53 -32.67
CA ASN A 166 -12.79 -1.20 -32.17
C ASN A 166 -11.59 -0.65 -31.38
N ALA A 167 -10.86 0.31 -31.96
CA ALA A 167 -9.67 0.93 -31.34
C ALA A 167 -9.93 1.58 -29.96
N LYS A 168 -11.19 1.90 -29.63
CA LYS A 168 -11.57 2.46 -28.32
C LYS A 168 -11.77 1.39 -27.22
N LYS A 169 -11.76 0.11 -27.57
CA LYS A 169 -11.94 -1.02 -26.65
C LYS A 169 -10.86 -2.08 -26.84
N PRO A 170 -9.58 -1.76 -26.57
CA PRO A 170 -8.53 -2.77 -26.64
C PRO A 170 -8.79 -3.89 -25.63
N ALA A 171 -8.34 -5.08 -25.98
CA ALA A 171 -8.30 -6.21 -25.06
C ALA A 171 -6.85 -6.42 -24.57
N TYR A 172 -6.71 -7.13 -23.47
CA TYR A 172 -5.44 -7.38 -22.80
C TYR A 172 -5.30 -8.87 -22.53
N LYS A 173 -4.09 -9.41 -22.70
CA LYS A 173 -3.76 -10.79 -22.34
C LYS A 173 -2.51 -10.83 -21.47
N LYS A 174 -2.48 -11.71 -20.48
CA LYS A 174 -1.29 -12.11 -19.73
C LYS A 174 -0.89 -13.50 -20.21
N VAL A 175 0.35 -13.67 -20.60
CA VAL A 175 0.92 -14.98 -20.99
C VAL A 175 1.82 -15.47 -19.86
N GLU A 176 2.06 -16.78 -19.80
CA GLU A 176 3.13 -17.34 -18.98
C GLU A 176 4.50 -16.81 -19.47
N GLU A 177 5.39 -16.50 -18.52
CA GLU A 177 6.81 -16.26 -18.81
C GLU A 177 7.50 -17.55 -19.28
#